data_AF-A0A2V1DWC5-F1
#
_entry.id   AF-A0A2V1DWC5-F1
#
_cell.length_a   1.000
_cell.length_b   1.000
_cell.length_c   1.000
_cell.angle_alpha   90.00
_cell.angle_beta   90.00
_cell.angle_gamma   90.00
#
_symmetry.space_group_name_H-M   'P 1'
#
loop_
_entity.id
_entity.type
_entity.pdbx_description
1 polymer ?
#
loop_
_entity_poly.entity_id
_entity_poly.type
_entity_poly.pdbx_seq_one_letter_code
_entity_poly.pdbx_strand_id
1 'polypeptide(L)'
;MNAPEGNNPFVPKQAIVPTFEFYKELAADGVMNLARTSLAQIPSIQDGAIIHDNGCGTGAATVSVITFLDASSNPQHSKDKNRSAEAIVMDSNALTFPNVTFSHSIADALLFRTIKPGGYAIANAWHNIPNMPPIEAAAKAPKPPCTPPSRQGLERWSKIVFLKSVYEQPETNVTTSEINHYANMFWSFIFGTSRAGWLGVRRAKLRQGR
;
A
#
# COMPACT_ATOMS: atom_id res chain seq x y z
N MET A 1 5.95 5.88 -10.14
CA MET A 1 7.18 6.30 -10.84
C MET A 1 7.98 7.12 -9.84
N ASN A 2 9.13 6.63 -9.41
CA ASN A 2 9.93 7.27 -8.38
C ASN A 2 10.85 8.33 -9.00
N ALA A 3 11.02 9.47 -8.34
CA ALA A 3 12.09 10.43 -8.65
C ALA A 3 13.47 9.73 -8.69
N PRO A 4 14.46 10.21 -9.46
CA PRO A 4 15.79 9.63 -9.49
C PRO A 4 16.38 9.56 -8.07
N GLU A 5 16.80 8.36 -7.67
CA GLU A 5 17.45 8.14 -6.38
C GLU A 5 18.74 8.95 -6.32
N GLY A 6 18.91 9.77 -5.27
CA GLY A 6 20.18 10.44 -5.03
C GLY A 6 21.28 9.43 -4.68
N ASN A 7 22.51 9.65 -5.11
CA ASN A 7 23.65 8.78 -4.74
C ASN A 7 24.19 9.05 -3.32
N ASN A 8 23.44 9.74 -2.44
CA ASN A 8 23.90 10.05 -1.08
C ASN A 8 23.38 8.99 -0.09
N PRO A 9 24.27 8.22 0.57
CA PRO A 9 23.89 7.16 1.51
C PRO A 9 23.50 7.67 2.91
N PHE A 10 23.36 8.99 3.13
CA PHE A 10 23.02 9.50 4.45
C PHE A 10 21.63 9.03 4.89
N VAL A 11 21.61 8.28 5.99
CA VAL A 11 20.40 7.88 6.72
C VAL A 11 20.47 8.53 8.11
N PRO A 12 19.46 9.30 8.53
CA PRO A 12 19.39 9.86 9.88
C PRO A 12 19.47 8.76 10.94
N LYS A 13 20.19 8.99 12.04
CA LYS A 13 20.39 7.98 13.11
C LYS A 13 19.08 7.51 13.75
N GLN A 14 18.08 8.37 13.77
CA GLN A 14 16.76 8.09 14.31
C GLN A 14 15.85 7.33 13.33
N ALA A 15 16.26 7.21 12.05
CA ALA A 15 15.49 6.45 11.08
C ALA A 15 15.58 4.96 11.39
N ILE A 16 14.41 4.33 11.52
CA ILE A 16 14.28 2.89 11.67
C ILE A 16 14.54 2.25 10.31
N VAL A 17 15.33 1.19 10.28
CA VAL A 17 15.56 0.40 9.06
C VAL A 17 14.23 -0.29 8.68
N PRO A 18 13.70 -0.07 7.48
CA PRO A 18 12.49 -0.75 7.03
C PRO A 18 12.68 -2.26 7.03
N THR A 19 11.83 -2.96 7.77
CA THR A 19 11.74 -4.42 7.76
C THR A 19 10.34 -4.85 7.30
N PHE A 20 10.20 -6.12 6.96
CA PHE A 20 8.89 -6.68 6.61
C PHE A 20 7.90 -6.60 7.78
N GLU A 21 8.40 -6.78 9.01
CA GLU A 21 7.66 -6.71 10.25
C GLU A 21 7.12 -5.29 10.50
N PHE A 22 7.96 -4.27 10.31
CA PHE A 22 7.50 -2.89 10.44
C PHE A 22 6.55 -2.49 9.31
N TYR A 23 6.70 -3.05 8.11
CA TYR A 23 5.70 -2.84 7.05
C TYR A 23 4.35 -3.44 7.46
N LYS A 24 4.34 -4.65 8.01
CA LYS A 24 3.14 -5.31 8.52
C LYS A 24 2.49 -4.50 9.64
N GLU A 25 3.28 -3.96 10.55
CA GLU A 25 2.79 -3.10 11.63
C GLU A 25 2.24 -1.76 11.09
N LEU A 26 2.94 -1.14 10.15
CA LEU A 26 2.53 0.13 9.53
C LEU A 26 1.21 -0.02 8.76
N ALA A 27 1.05 -1.13 8.03
CA ALA A 27 -0.16 -1.46 7.29
C ALA A 27 -1.32 -1.87 8.22
N ALA A 28 -0.98 -2.45 9.39
CA ALA A 28 -1.90 -2.93 10.41
C ALA A 28 -3.10 -3.71 9.83
N ASP A 29 -4.31 -3.39 10.28
CA ASP A 29 -5.58 -3.90 9.76
C ASP A 29 -6.07 -3.13 8.52
N GLY A 30 -5.38 -2.07 8.09
CA GLY A 30 -5.84 -1.17 7.03
C GLY A 30 -6.05 -1.86 5.70
N VAL A 31 -5.08 -2.66 5.24
CA VAL A 31 -5.18 -3.42 3.98
C VAL A 31 -6.33 -4.44 4.05
N MET A 32 -6.49 -5.10 5.20
CA MET A 32 -7.54 -6.09 5.40
C MET A 32 -8.92 -5.44 5.39
N ASN A 33 -9.10 -4.33 6.10
CA ASN A 33 -10.35 -3.58 6.14
C ASN A 33 -10.70 -3.02 4.77
N LEU A 34 -9.71 -2.50 4.03
CA LEU A 34 -9.88 -2.00 2.67
C LEU A 34 -10.34 -3.12 1.72
N ALA A 35 -9.68 -4.27 1.74
CA ALA A 35 -10.07 -5.42 0.93
C ALA A 35 -11.50 -5.90 1.26
N ARG A 36 -11.87 -6.00 2.55
CA ARG A 36 -13.23 -6.37 2.95
C ARG A 36 -14.28 -5.39 2.45
N THR A 37 -14.02 -4.09 2.59
CA THR A 37 -14.95 -3.05 2.15
C THR A 37 -15.15 -3.09 0.64
N SER A 38 -14.08 -3.28 -0.13
CA SER A 38 -14.18 -3.39 -1.59
C SER A 38 -14.85 -4.68 -2.05
N LEU A 39 -14.61 -5.81 -1.36
CA LEU A 39 -15.30 -7.07 -1.64
C LEU A 39 -16.81 -7.00 -1.40
N ALA A 40 -17.25 -6.20 -0.42
CA ALA A 40 -18.67 -6.00 -0.15
C ALA A 40 -19.40 -5.20 -1.25
N GLN A 41 -18.68 -4.53 -2.15
CA GLN A 41 -19.26 -3.74 -3.25
C GLN A 41 -19.45 -4.53 -4.54
N ILE A 42 -18.85 -5.72 -4.67
CA ILE A 42 -18.99 -6.55 -5.85
C ILE A 42 -20.08 -7.62 -5.66
N PRO A 43 -20.67 -8.14 -6.75
CA PRO A 43 -21.55 -9.30 -6.68
C PRO A 43 -20.84 -10.51 -6.07
N SER A 44 -21.62 -11.47 -5.57
CA SER A 44 -21.09 -12.72 -5.04
C SER A 44 -20.17 -13.41 -6.05
N ILE A 45 -18.98 -13.77 -5.59
CA ILE A 45 -17.99 -14.50 -6.37
C ILE A 45 -18.51 -15.92 -6.60
N GLN A 46 -18.59 -16.33 -7.87
CA GLN A 46 -19.12 -17.63 -8.27
C GLN A 46 -18.12 -18.76 -8.00
N ASP A 47 -18.64 -19.98 -7.84
CA ASP A 47 -17.80 -21.18 -7.75
C ASP A 47 -16.93 -21.33 -9.01
N GLY A 48 -15.69 -21.80 -8.82
CA GLY A 48 -14.70 -21.90 -9.89
C GLY A 48 -14.03 -20.57 -10.29
N ALA A 49 -14.31 -19.47 -9.56
CA ALA A 49 -13.59 -18.21 -9.74
C ALA A 49 -12.08 -18.39 -9.51
N ILE A 50 -11.28 -17.87 -10.44
CA ILE A 50 -9.83 -17.74 -10.31
C ILE A 50 -9.53 -16.31 -9.91
N ILE A 51 -8.94 -16.12 -8.74
CA ILE A 51 -8.72 -14.81 -8.12
C ILE A 51 -7.22 -14.52 -8.03
N HIS A 52 -6.83 -13.29 -8.36
CA HIS A 52 -5.46 -12.82 -8.30
C HIS A 52 -5.29 -11.62 -7.38
N ASP A 53 -4.51 -11.80 -6.31
CA ASP A 53 -4.06 -10.73 -5.41
C ASP A 53 -2.71 -10.17 -5.90
N ASN A 54 -2.76 -9.13 -6.75
CA ASN A 54 -1.59 -8.56 -7.38
C ASN A 54 -0.85 -7.64 -6.41
N GLY A 55 0.39 -8.00 -6.05
CA GLY A 55 1.14 -7.28 -5.03
C GLY A 55 0.65 -7.62 -3.62
N CYS A 56 0.33 -8.90 -3.37
CA CYS A 56 -0.29 -9.40 -2.14
C CYS A 56 0.44 -9.03 -0.84
N GLY A 57 1.73 -8.67 -0.89
CA GLY A 57 2.51 -8.24 0.26
C GLY A 57 2.52 -9.30 1.36
N THR A 58 1.87 -9.00 2.49
CA THR A 58 1.73 -9.91 3.64
C THR A 58 0.59 -10.93 3.47
N GLY A 59 -0.18 -10.87 2.38
CA GLY A 59 -1.34 -11.70 2.10
C GLY A 59 -2.65 -11.22 2.75
N ALA A 60 -2.71 -9.99 3.28
CA ALA A 60 -3.88 -9.49 3.99
C ALA A 60 -5.16 -9.41 3.13
N ALA A 61 -5.03 -9.02 1.85
CA ALA A 61 -6.14 -9.04 0.90
C ALA A 61 -6.56 -10.49 0.55
N THR A 62 -5.60 -11.38 0.29
CA THR A 62 -5.84 -12.83 0.11
C THR A 62 -6.64 -13.44 1.28
N VAL A 63 -6.26 -13.17 2.53
CA VAL A 63 -7.01 -13.64 3.71
C VAL A 63 -8.44 -13.11 3.72
N SER A 64 -8.64 -11.84 3.32
CA SER A 64 -9.96 -11.23 3.25
C SER A 64 -10.84 -11.89 2.18
N VAL A 65 -10.26 -12.23 1.03
CA VAL A 65 -10.95 -12.97 -0.04
C VAL A 65 -11.37 -14.35 0.45
N ILE A 66 -10.47 -15.13 1.05
CA ILE A 66 -10.80 -16.47 1.56
C ILE A 66 -11.95 -16.38 2.58
N THR A 67 -11.84 -15.44 3.53
CA THR A 67 -12.88 -15.22 4.54
C THR A 67 -14.22 -14.83 3.92
N PHE A 68 -14.21 -13.95 2.92
CA PHE A 68 -15.42 -13.53 2.20
C PHE A 68 -16.09 -14.72 1.50
N LEU A 69 -15.30 -15.56 0.82
CA LEU A 69 -15.80 -16.76 0.18
C LEU A 69 -16.36 -17.76 1.19
N ASP A 70 -15.75 -17.88 2.37
CA ASP A 70 -16.19 -18.80 3.44
C ASP A 70 -17.53 -18.36 4.02
N ALA A 71 -17.71 -17.04 4.18
CA ALA A 71 -18.98 -16.46 4.61
C ALA A 71 -20.10 -16.61 3.57
N SER A 72 -19.77 -16.61 2.27
CA SER A 72 -20.75 -16.75 1.18
C SER A 72 -21.13 -18.20 0.86
N SER A 73 -20.35 -19.19 1.33
CA SER A 73 -20.66 -20.60 1.07
C SER A 73 -21.88 -21.09 1.83
N ASN A 74 -22.87 -21.59 1.09
CA ASN A 74 -24.05 -22.25 1.65
C ASN A 74 -23.61 -23.55 2.37
N PRO A 75 -24.04 -23.84 3.62
CA PRO A 75 -23.53 -24.97 4.42
C PRO A 75 -23.63 -26.33 3.73
N GLN A 76 -24.56 -26.49 2.78
CA GLN A 76 -24.77 -27.70 1.98
C GLN A 76 -23.71 -27.94 0.89
N HIS A 77 -22.96 -26.92 0.46
CA HIS A 77 -21.91 -27.03 -0.57
C HIS A 77 -20.49 -27.08 0.03
N SER A 78 -20.37 -27.29 1.34
CA SER A 78 -19.12 -27.28 2.13
C SER A 78 -18.13 -28.42 1.86
N LYS A 79 -18.21 -29.11 0.72
CA LYS A 79 -17.32 -30.23 0.37
C LYS A 79 -16.01 -29.79 -0.31
N ASP A 80 -15.98 -28.61 -0.92
CA ASP A 80 -14.74 -28.04 -1.49
C ASP A 80 -14.04 -27.12 -0.49
N LYS A 81 -13.57 -27.68 0.62
CA LYS A 81 -12.79 -26.95 1.65
C LYS A 81 -11.34 -26.72 1.26
N ASN A 82 -10.91 -27.14 0.07
CA ASN A 82 -9.52 -26.99 -0.36
C ASN A 82 -9.29 -25.63 -1.04
N ARG A 83 -9.66 -24.54 -0.34
CA ARG A 83 -9.36 -23.17 -0.76
C ARG A 83 -7.90 -22.87 -0.41
N SER A 84 -6.99 -23.31 -1.28
CA SER A 84 -5.56 -23.02 -1.16
C SER A 84 -5.21 -21.76 -1.94
N ALA A 85 -4.44 -20.87 -1.32
CA ALA A 85 -3.78 -19.78 -2.01
C ALA A 85 -2.31 -20.15 -2.27
N GLU A 86 -1.80 -19.78 -3.44
CA GLU A 86 -0.38 -19.90 -3.79
C GLU A 86 0.22 -18.50 -3.93
N ALA A 87 1.42 -18.31 -3.39
CA ALA A 87 2.16 -17.06 -3.52
C ALA A 87 3.32 -17.25 -4.50
N ILE A 88 3.39 -16.37 -5.51
CA ILE A 88 4.44 -16.39 -6.54
C ILE A 88 5.05 -14.99 -6.63
N VAL A 89 6.38 -14.91 -6.55
CA VAL A 89 7.12 -13.64 -6.70
C VAL A 89 7.21 -13.29 -8.18
N MET A 90 6.61 -12.17 -8.57
CA MET A 90 6.64 -11.63 -9.94
C MET A 90 6.62 -10.09 -9.93
N ASP A 91 7.14 -9.48 -10.99
CA ASP A 91 6.96 -8.05 -11.25
C ASP A 91 5.53 -7.79 -11.74
N SER A 92 4.78 -6.97 -11.01
CA SER A 92 3.41 -6.59 -11.35
C SER A 92 3.28 -5.87 -12.70
N ASN A 93 4.36 -5.28 -13.23
CA ASN A 93 4.38 -4.70 -14.58
C ASN A 93 4.73 -5.73 -15.66
N ALA A 94 5.23 -6.91 -15.27
CA ALA A 94 5.72 -7.97 -16.15
C ALA A 94 5.20 -9.38 -15.77
N LEU A 95 3.97 -9.46 -15.24
CA LEU A 95 3.25 -10.72 -14.99
C LEU A 95 3.34 -11.70 -16.17
N THR A 96 3.74 -12.94 -15.90
CA THR A 96 3.88 -14.01 -16.90
C THR A 96 2.59 -14.82 -17.10
N PHE A 97 1.55 -14.55 -16.30
CA PHE A 97 0.24 -15.16 -16.48
C PHE A 97 -0.34 -14.82 -17.86
N PRO A 98 -1.04 -15.76 -18.51
CA PRO A 98 -1.76 -15.48 -19.75
C PRO A 98 -2.78 -14.35 -19.57
N ASN A 99 -3.09 -13.65 -20.65
CA ASN A 99 -4.23 -12.73 -20.67
C ASN A 99 -5.53 -13.50 -20.40
N VAL A 100 -6.55 -12.83 -19.87
CA VAL A 100 -7.90 -13.44 -19.71
C VAL A 100 -7.86 -14.68 -18.77
N THR A 101 -6.96 -14.68 -17.80
CA THR A 101 -6.79 -15.80 -16.85
C THR A 101 -7.71 -15.66 -15.64
N PHE A 102 -7.80 -14.46 -15.07
CA PHE A 102 -8.45 -14.26 -13.78
C PHE A 102 -9.87 -13.74 -13.94
N SER A 103 -10.78 -14.31 -13.15
CA SER A 103 -12.16 -13.82 -13.03
C SER A 103 -12.23 -12.54 -12.19
N HIS A 104 -11.37 -12.46 -11.17
CA HIS A 104 -11.26 -11.34 -10.26
C HIS A 104 -9.78 -11.02 -10.06
N SER A 105 -9.44 -9.75 -10.00
CA SER A 105 -8.13 -9.34 -9.49
C SER A 105 -8.30 -8.21 -8.49
N ILE A 106 -7.67 -8.37 -7.33
CA ILE A 106 -7.55 -7.35 -6.31
C ILE A 106 -6.12 -6.84 -6.33
N ALA A 107 -5.96 -5.53 -6.20
CA ALA A 107 -4.65 -4.90 -6.16
C ALA A 107 -4.69 -3.61 -5.33
N ASP A 108 -3.74 -3.48 -4.43
CA ASP A 108 -3.49 -2.21 -3.76
C ASP A 108 -2.43 -1.44 -4.57
N ALA A 109 -2.84 -0.33 -5.19
CA ALA A 109 -2.00 0.57 -5.97
C ALA A 109 -1.31 0.00 -7.25
N LEU A 110 -1.85 -1.05 -7.88
CA LEU A 110 -1.29 -1.67 -9.10
C LEU A 110 -2.31 -1.84 -10.25
N LEU A 111 -1.80 -2.09 -11.47
CA LEU A 111 -2.58 -2.19 -12.72
C LEU A 111 -3.07 -3.62 -13.00
N PHE A 112 -4.15 -3.73 -13.80
CA PHE A 112 -4.75 -4.98 -14.24
C PHE A 112 -4.58 -5.19 -15.76
N ARG A 113 -4.08 -6.37 -16.17
CA ARG A 113 -4.10 -6.80 -17.59
C ARG A 113 -4.62 -8.22 -17.82
N THR A 114 -4.67 -9.03 -16.77
CA THR A 114 -4.87 -10.48 -16.84
C THR A 114 -6.32 -10.91 -16.57
N ILE A 115 -7.25 -9.95 -16.48
CA ILE A 115 -8.67 -10.19 -16.15
C ILE A 115 -9.46 -10.61 -17.40
N LYS A 116 -10.42 -11.53 -17.22
CA LYS A 116 -11.38 -11.95 -18.27
C LYS A 116 -12.36 -10.83 -18.65
N PRO A 117 -12.87 -10.80 -19.90
CA PRO A 117 -14.04 -9.98 -20.22
C PRO A 117 -15.20 -10.29 -19.25
N GLY A 118 -15.81 -9.24 -18.69
CA GLY A 118 -16.86 -9.38 -17.67
C GLY A 118 -16.37 -9.74 -16.26
N GLY A 119 -15.06 -9.87 -16.05
CA GLY A 119 -14.45 -10.04 -14.72
C GLY A 119 -14.37 -8.72 -13.94
N TYR A 120 -14.04 -8.83 -12.65
CA TYR A 120 -13.99 -7.69 -11.73
C TYR A 120 -12.55 -7.31 -11.38
N ALA A 121 -12.26 -6.01 -11.47
CA ALA A 121 -11.00 -5.41 -11.06
C ALA A 121 -11.24 -4.57 -9.80
N ILE A 122 -10.59 -4.91 -8.70
CA ILE A 122 -10.67 -4.17 -7.45
C ILE A 122 -9.33 -3.48 -7.22
N ALA A 123 -9.23 -2.20 -7.57
CA ALA A 123 -8.08 -1.39 -7.24
C ALA A 123 -8.38 -0.56 -6.00
N ASN A 124 -7.51 -0.66 -4.99
CA ASN A 124 -7.58 0.22 -3.84
C ASN A 124 -6.43 1.22 -3.86
N ALA A 125 -6.71 2.44 -3.41
CA ALA A 125 -5.74 3.51 -3.30
C ALA A 125 -6.08 4.41 -2.10
N TRP A 126 -5.04 4.99 -1.49
CA TRP A 126 -5.22 5.93 -0.40
C TRP A 126 -5.65 7.30 -0.94
N HIS A 127 -6.87 7.73 -0.63
CA HIS A 127 -7.34 9.06 -1.00
C HIS A 127 -6.83 10.15 -0.05
N ASN A 128 -6.91 9.90 1.26
CA ASN A 128 -6.48 10.81 2.30
C ASN A 128 -5.72 10.04 3.39
N ILE A 129 -4.56 10.55 3.79
CA ILE A 129 -3.73 10.00 4.86
C ILE A 129 -3.45 11.16 5.82
N PRO A 130 -4.26 11.37 6.88
CA PRO A 130 -4.25 12.61 7.66
C PRO A 130 -2.92 12.87 8.39
N ASN A 131 -2.14 11.82 8.62
CA ASN A 131 -0.81 11.87 9.20
C ASN A 131 0.31 12.18 8.20
N MET A 132 0.07 12.15 6.88
CA MET A 132 1.10 12.50 5.89
C MET A 132 1.56 13.97 5.97
N PRO A 133 0.67 14.99 6.03
CA PRO A 133 1.10 16.38 6.11
C PRO A 133 2.06 16.70 7.28
N PRO A 134 1.79 16.31 8.54
CA PRO A 134 2.73 16.58 9.64
C PRO A 134 4.06 15.83 9.48
N ILE A 135 4.05 14.61 8.94
CA ILE A 135 5.27 13.82 8.70
C ILE A 135 6.11 14.45 7.58
N GLU A 136 5.48 14.94 6.52
CA GLU A 136 6.15 15.71 5.48
C GLU A 136 6.79 16.99 6.01
N ALA A 137 6.07 17.73 6.88
CA ALA A 137 6.58 18.94 7.49
C ALA A 137 7.82 18.63 8.35
N ALA A 138 7.75 17.58 9.17
CA ALA A 138 8.88 17.11 9.98
C ALA A 138 10.07 16.64 9.11
N ALA A 139 9.80 15.97 7.98
CA ALA A 139 10.82 15.56 7.02
C ALA A 139 11.48 16.73 6.28
N LYS A 140 10.74 17.82 6.02
CA LYS A 140 11.25 19.02 5.33
C LYS A 140 12.06 19.93 6.25
N ALA A 141 11.68 20.05 7.53
CA ALA A 141 12.30 20.97 8.48
C ALA A 141 13.85 20.88 8.58
N PRO A 142 14.49 19.70 8.61
CA PRO A 142 15.95 19.60 8.69
C PRO A 142 16.66 19.71 7.33
N LYS A 143 15.94 19.80 6.22
CA LYS A 143 16.52 19.78 4.86
C LYS A 143 16.93 21.19 4.41
N PRO A 144 18.08 21.34 3.72
CA PRO A 144 18.46 22.63 3.16
C PRO A 144 17.42 23.18 2.17
N PRO A 145 17.35 24.51 2.02
CA PRO A 145 16.63 25.13 0.91
C PRO A 145 17.04 24.49 -0.42
N CYS A 146 16.08 24.31 -1.33
CA CYS A 146 16.25 23.63 -2.63
C CYS A 146 16.42 22.10 -2.58
N THR A 147 16.22 21.45 -1.44
CA THR A 147 16.16 19.97 -1.40
C THR A 147 14.93 19.48 -2.18
N PRO A 148 15.09 18.57 -3.16
CA PRO A 148 13.95 18.03 -3.89
C PRO A 148 12.92 17.39 -2.94
N PRO A 149 11.61 17.53 -3.23
CA PRO A 149 10.59 16.83 -2.47
C PRO A 149 10.83 15.32 -2.54
N SER A 150 10.65 14.66 -1.39
CA SER A 150 10.73 13.20 -1.32
C SER A 150 9.62 12.58 -2.18
N ARG A 151 9.99 11.67 -3.08
CA ARG A 151 9.10 10.94 -4.01
C ARG A 151 8.19 11.85 -4.87
N GLN A 152 8.74 12.40 -5.96
CA GLN A 152 7.92 12.92 -7.07
C GLN A 152 7.25 11.76 -7.82
N GLY A 153 6.07 11.99 -8.42
CA GLY A 153 5.39 11.03 -9.29
C GLY A 153 3.99 10.58 -8.87
N LEU A 154 3.47 11.09 -7.73
CA LEU A 154 2.09 10.89 -7.31
C LEU A 154 1.16 12.03 -7.76
N GLU A 155 1.68 13.11 -8.35
CA GLU A 155 0.91 14.32 -8.67
C GLU A 155 -0.25 14.07 -9.64
N ARG A 156 -0.13 13.06 -10.52
CA ARG A 156 -1.24 12.67 -11.40
C ARG A 156 -2.31 11.86 -10.67
N TRP A 157 -1.91 11.06 -9.70
CA TRP A 157 -2.79 10.19 -8.91
C TRP A 157 -3.42 10.94 -7.74
N SER A 158 -2.86 12.07 -7.29
CA SER A 158 -3.44 12.94 -6.27
C SER A 158 -4.51 13.90 -6.82
N LYS A 159 -4.73 13.93 -8.14
CA LYS A 159 -5.80 14.72 -8.75
C LYS A 159 -7.16 14.11 -8.43
N ILE A 160 -7.87 14.73 -7.49
CA ILE A 160 -9.19 14.31 -7.01
C ILE A 160 -10.20 14.11 -8.15
N VAL A 161 -10.12 14.91 -9.22
CA VAL A 161 -11.00 14.78 -10.40
C VAL A 161 -10.78 13.44 -11.12
N PHE A 162 -9.52 13.02 -11.29
CA PHE A 162 -9.17 11.76 -11.93
C PHE A 162 -9.53 10.57 -11.04
N LEU A 163 -9.31 10.67 -9.72
CA LEU A 163 -9.71 9.59 -8.80
C LEU A 163 -11.23 9.45 -8.70
N LYS A 164 -11.97 10.56 -8.56
CA LYS A 164 -13.44 10.53 -8.47
C LYS A 164 -14.12 10.04 -9.74
N SER A 165 -13.50 10.22 -10.91
CA SER A 165 -14.04 9.66 -12.16
C SER A 165 -13.84 8.15 -12.30
N VAL A 166 -13.06 7.51 -11.41
CA VAL A 166 -12.64 6.11 -11.55
C VAL A 166 -12.94 5.27 -10.30
N TYR A 167 -13.14 5.88 -9.13
CA TYR A 167 -13.27 5.17 -7.85
C TYR A 167 -14.47 5.61 -7.01
N GLU A 168 -15.09 4.64 -6.34
CA GLU A 168 -15.92 4.89 -5.15
C GLU A 168 -15.02 5.20 -3.95
N GLN A 169 -15.52 6.00 -2.99
CA GLN A 169 -14.73 6.49 -1.84
C GLN A 169 -15.28 5.93 -0.51
N PRO A 170 -15.17 4.62 -0.24
CA PRO A 170 -15.52 4.12 1.07
C PRO A 170 -14.48 4.58 2.11
N GLU A 171 -14.96 4.97 3.29
CA GLU A 171 -14.10 5.23 4.44
C GLU A 171 -13.69 3.91 5.09
N THR A 172 -12.42 3.80 5.47
CA THR A 172 -11.88 2.67 6.23
C THR A 172 -11.04 3.19 7.38
N ASN A 173 -10.99 2.43 8.47
CA ASN A 173 -10.21 2.77 9.65
C ASN A 173 -8.98 1.88 9.74
N VAL A 174 -7.90 2.44 10.27
CA VAL A 174 -6.65 1.72 10.56
C VAL A 174 -6.36 1.86 12.05
N THR A 175 -6.16 0.73 12.72
CA THR A 175 -5.75 0.66 14.11
C THR A 175 -4.23 0.62 14.18
N THR A 176 -3.61 1.71 14.61
CA THR A 176 -2.14 1.82 14.68
C THR A 176 -1.61 1.50 16.07
N SER A 177 -0.30 1.25 16.17
CA SER A 177 0.42 1.23 17.44
C SER A 177 0.50 2.63 18.08
N GLU A 178 1.23 2.75 19.18
CA GLU A 178 1.44 4.02 19.88
C GLU A 178 1.91 5.12 18.90
N ILE A 179 1.32 6.32 19.02
CA ILE A 179 1.39 7.35 17.98
C ILE A 179 2.82 7.81 17.66
N ASN A 180 3.70 7.89 18.66
CA ASN A 180 5.10 8.28 18.42
C ASN A 180 5.87 7.16 17.71
N HIS A 181 5.65 5.90 18.11
CA HIS A 181 6.24 4.76 17.44
C HIS A 181 5.78 4.67 15.97
N TYR A 182 4.47 4.76 15.75
CA TYR A 182 3.87 4.77 14.42
C TYR A 182 4.40 5.92 13.56
N ALA A 183 4.43 7.15 14.09
CA ALA A 183 4.94 8.30 13.36
C ALA A 183 6.43 8.13 12.99
N ASN A 184 7.24 7.56 13.89
CA ASN A 184 8.66 7.32 13.61
C ASN A 184 8.87 6.24 12.54
N MET A 185 8.10 5.13 12.60
CA MET A 185 8.11 4.12 11.55
C MET A 185 7.71 4.73 10.21
N PHE A 186 6.58 5.42 10.17
CA PHE A 186 6.06 5.95 8.91
C PHE A 186 6.99 7.00 8.29
N TRP A 187 7.52 7.89 9.12
CA TRP A 187 8.56 8.83 8.69
C TRP A 187 9.80 8.10 8.15
N SER A 188 10.26 7.06 8.84
CA SER A 188 11.44 6.29 8.44
C SER A 188 11.25 5.61 7.07
N PHE A 189 10.08 5.00 6.85
CA PHE A 189 9.72 4.30 5.62
C PHE A 189 9.55 5.22 4.40
N ILE A 190 8.93 6.39 4.59
CA ILE A 190 8.62 7.28 3.48
C ILE A 190 9.74 8.30 3.21
N PHE A 191 10.37 8.80 4.27
CA PHE A 191 11.29 9.95 4.19
C PHE A 191 12.70 9.67 4.74
N GLY A 192 12.82 8.84 5.78
CA GLY A 192 14.07 8.65 6.51
C GLY A 192 15.11 7.81 5.76
N THR A 193 14.69 6.75 5.08
CA THR A 193 15.59 5.82 4.38
C THR A 193 15.68 6.03 2.87
N SER A 194 15.01 7.06 2.37
CA SER A 194 15.16 7.50 0.98
C SER A 194 16.60 7.96 0.72
N ARG A 195 17.26 7.37 -0.28
CA ARG A 195 18.56 7.83 -0.79
C ARG A 195 18.51 9.25 -1.40
N ALA A 196 17.31 9.72 -1.74
CA ALA A 196 17.08 11.10 -2.16
C ALA A 196 16.82 12.02 -0.96
N GLY A 197 17.51 13.16 -0.92
CA GLY A 197 17.11 14.32 -0.11
C GLY A 197 17.88 14.59 1.18
N TRP A 198 18.97 13.86 1.44
CA TRP A 198 19.92 14.24 2.49
C TRP A 198 21.16 14.81 1.83
N LEU A 199 21.63 15.97 2.27
CA LEU A 199 22.90 16.57 1.86
C LEU A 199 23.88 16.40 3.02
N GLY A 200 25.06 15.84 2.74
CA GLY A 200 25.99 15.34 3.77
C GLY A 200 26.31 16.37 4.87
N VAL A 201 26.21 15.88 6.11
CA VAL A 201 26.87 16.36 7.33
C VAL A 201 26.65 17.84 7.71
N ARG A 202 25.84 18.10 8.77
CA ARG A 202 26.23 19.02 9.86
C ARG A 202 25.69 18.56 11.22
N ARG A 203 26.58 18.53 12.21
CA ARG A 203 26.23 18.51 13.65
C ARG A 203 25.39 19.75 13.96
N ALA A 204 24.14 19.58 14.34
CA ALA A 204 23.37 20.67 14.95
C ALA A 204 23.98 20.98 16.32
N LYS A 205 24.74 22.09 16.42
CA LYS A 205 24.98 22.73 17.71
C LYS A 205 23.70 23.46 18.08
N LEU A 206 22.97 22.93 19.07
CA LEU A 206 21.97 23.69 19.79
C LEU A 206 22.67 24.92 20.39
N ARG A 207 22.35 26.11 19.89
CA ARG A 207 22.63 27.35 20.61
C ARG A 207 21.62 27.41 21.76
N GLN A 208 22.09 27.21 22.99
CA GLN A 208 21.37 27.71 24.15
C GLN A 208 21.32 29.24 24.06
N GLY A 209 20.10 29.79 24.05
CA GLY A 209 19.87 31.22 24.15
C GLY A 209 20.39 31.75 25.48
N ARG A 210 20.88 32.99 25.44
CA ARG A 210 21.19 33.79 26.64
C ARG A 210 19.92 34.26 27.30
#